data_AF-A0A516SL24-F1
#
_entry.id   AF-A0A516SL24-F1
#
_cell.length_a   1.000
_cell.length_b   1.000
_cell.length_c   1.000
_cell.angle_alpha   90.00
_cell.angle_beta   90.00
_cell.angle_gamma   90.00
#
_symmetry.space_group_name_H-M   'P 1'
#
loop_
_entity.id
_entity.type
_entity.pdbx_description
1 polymer ?
#
loop_
_entity_poly.entity_id
_entity_poly.type
_entity_poly.pdbx_seq_one_letter_code
_entity_poly.pdbx_strand_id
1 'polypeptide(L)'
;MAIDLDQLVSDITDAASAVINTDVSTLRGFSGRQVQAIAQQSVMVAAGIASGQITADTRDYFLDGLEDMALNFAKTLRGLLMVTVEKVWNAVVGVIWNAISVATGLALPQPVLEQGA
;
A
#
# COMPACT_ATOMS: atom_id res chain seq x y z
N MET A 1 32.52 1.03 -19.05
CA MET A 1 31.92 2.31 -19.51
C MET A 1 31.75 3.19 -18.27
N ALA A 2 31.95 4.51 -18.34
CA ALA A 2 31.75 5.36 -17.15
C ALA A 2 30.26 5.55 -16.87
N ILE A 3 29.87 5.62 -15.59
CA ILE A 3 28.49 5.93 -15.19
C ILE A 3 28.27 7.43 -15.38
N ASP A 4 27.18 7.77 -16.08
CA ASP A 4 26.65 9.14 -16.12
C ASP A 4 25.75 9.36 -14.89
N LEU A 5 26.13 10.33 -14.06
CA LEU A 5 25.43 10.61 -12.81
C LEU A 5 24.01 11.14 -13.05
N ASP A 6 23.82 12.02 -14.03
CA ASP A 6 22.52 12.64 -14.30
C ASP A 6 21.56 11.60 -14.86
N GLN A 7 22.04 10.73 -15.76
CA GLN A 7 21.25 9.61 -16.25
C GLN A 7 20.87 8.64 -15.12
N LEU A 8 21.83 8.28 -14.25
CA LEU A 8 21.55 7.37 -13.13
C LEU A 8 20.51 7.95 -12.16
N VAL A 9 20.57 9.27 -11.88
CA VAL A 9 19.57 9.95 -11.05
C VAL A 9 18.19 9.90 -11.72
N SER A 10 18.12 10.12 -13.04
CA SER A 10 16.87 9.99 -13.80
C SER A 10 16.32 8.57 -13.71
N ASP A 11 17.15 7.56 -13.99
CA ASP A 11 16.72 6.15 -14.01
C ASP A 11 16.21 5.68 -12.65
N ILE A 12 16.89 6.08 -11.56
CA ILE A 12 16.44 5.78 -10.19
C ILE A 12 15.09 6.43 -9.91
N THR A 13 14.93 7.70 -10.30
CA THR A 13 13.70 8.46 -10.09
C THR A 13 12.53 7.86 -10.86
N ASP A 14 12.77 7.47 -12.11
CA ASP A 14 11.76 6.86 -12.98
C ASP A 14 11.34 5.48 -12.46
N ALA A 15 12.29 4.65 -12.03
CA ALA A 15 12.01 3.33 -11.48
C ALA A 15 11.18 3.41 -10.18
N ALA A 16 11.55 4.31 -9.26
CA ALA A 16 10.78 4.55 -8.04
C ALA A 16 9.37 5.08 -8.35
N SER A 17 9.27 6.07 -9.25
CA SER A 17 8.01 6.71 -9.63
C SER A 17 7.05 5.73 -10.31
N ALA A 18 7.56 4.84 -11.16
CA ALA A 18 6.76 3.80 -11.81
C ALA A 18 6.05 2.92 -10.78
N VAL A 19 6.79 2.41 -9.78
CA VAL A 19 6.23 1.59 -8.69
C VAL A 19 5.20 2.37 -7.89
N ILE A 20 5.54 3.59 -7.46
CA ILE A 20 4.66 4.43 -6.63
C ILE A 20 3.34 4.71 -7.38
N ASN A 21 3.42 5.11 -8.65
CA ASN A 21 2.22 5.45 -9.42
C ASN A 21 1.29 4.25 -9.63
N THR A 22 1.84 3.07 -9.90
CA THR A 22 1.06 1.83 -10.00
C THR A 22 0.36 1.50 -8.69
N ASP A 23 1.10 1.49 -7.58
CA ASP A 23 0.56 1.07 -6.30
C ASP A 23 -0.42 2.12 -5.72
N VAL A 24 -0.17 3.42 -5.90
CA VAL A 24 -1.12 4.49 -5.50
C VAL A 24 -2.47 4.34 -6.19
N SER A 25 -2.50 3.98 -7.48
CA SER A 25 -3.75 3.73 -8.20
C SER A 25 -4.54 2.57 -7.57
N THR A 26 -3.86 1.46 -7.28
CA THR A 26 -4.43 0.28 -6.62
C THR A 26 -4.95 0.62 -5.22
N LEU A 27 -4.12 1.30 -4.42
CA LEU A 27 -4.45 1.75 -3.06
C LEU A 27 -5.67 2.68 -3.04
N ARG A 28 -5.77 3.60 -3.99
CA ARG A 28 -6.92 4.51 -4.13
C ARG A 28 -8.19 3.72 -4.41
N GLY A 29 -8.14 2.76 -5.33
CA GLY A 29 -9.27 1.89 -5.65
C GLY A 29 -9.73 1.03 -4.46
N PHE A 30 -8.78 0.44 -3.73
CA PHE A 30 -9.06 -0.30 -2.49
C PHE A 30 -9.71 0.61 -1.44
N SER A 31 -9.11 1.76 -1.17
CA SER A 31 -9.56 2.69 -0.13
C SER A 31 -10.98 3.19 -0.41
N GLY A 32 -11.28 3.56 -1.65
CA GLY A 32 -12.63 3.99 -2.04
C GLY A 32 -13.69 2.94 -1.74
N ARG A 33 -13.44 1.67 -2.11
CA ARG A 33 -14.40 0.58 -1.87
C ARG A 33 -14.59 0.28 -0.38
N GLN A 34 -13.51 0.17 0.39
CA GLN A 34 -13.62 -0.15 1.82
C GLN A 34 -14.28 0.96 2.61
N VAL A 35 -13.92 2.22 2.36
CA VAL A 35 -14.53 3.37 3.04
C VAL A 35 -16.02 3.47 2.69
N GLN A 36 -16.39 3.23 1.44
CA GLN A 36 -17.80 3.20 1.04
C GLN A 36 -18.58 2.09 1.76
N ALA A 37 -18.00 0.89 1.90
CA ALA A 37 -18.64 -0.21 2.62
C ALA A 37 -18.82 0.10 4.12
N ILE A 38 -17.80 0.68 4.77
CA ILE A 38 -17.89 1.12 6.18
C ILE A 38 -18.97 2.18 6.35
N ALA A 39 -19.05 3.15 5.43
CA ALA A 39 -20.07 4.18 5.45
C ALA A 39 -21.47 3.60 5.27
N GLN A 40 -21.66 2.68 4.33
CA GLN A 40 -22.94 1.98 4.13
C GLN A 40 -23.35 1.19 5.37
N GLN A 41 -22.42 0.46 5.99
CA GLN A 41 -22.69 -0.25 7.23
C GLN A 41 -23.08 0.71 8.37
N SER A 42 -22.41 1.85 8.47
CA SER A 42 -22.71 2.88 9.47
C SER A 42 -24.12 3.43 9.30
N VAL A 43 -24.56 3.68 8.06
CA VAL A 43 -25.93 4.10 7.75
C VAL A 43 -26.95 3.05 8.16
N MET A 44 -26.69 1.77 7.89
CA MET A 44 -27.58 0.67 8.28
C MET A 44 -27.69 0.54 9.80
N VAL A 45 -26.57 0.64 10.52
CA VAL A 45 -26.56 0.62 12.00
C VAL A 45 -27.33 1.82 12.56
N ALA A 46 -27.11 3.02 12.03
CA ALA A 46 -27.84 4.21 12.47
C ALA A 46 -29.35 4.08 12.26
N ALA A 47 -29.77 3.58 11.09
CA ALA A 47 -31.18 3.33 10.79
C ALA A 47 -31.79 2.27 11.72
N GLY A 48 -31.06 1.19 12.00
CA GLY A 48 -31.49 0.13 12.93
C GLY A 48 -31.65 0.64 14.37
N ILE A 49 -30.76 1.53 14.83
CA ILE A 49 -30.89 2.17 16.15
C ILE A 49 -32.13 3.08 16.17
N ALA A 50 -32.31 3.93 15.14
CA ALA A 50 -33.41 4.88 15.07
C ALA A 50 -34.80 4.20 14.99
N SER A 51 -34.88 3.04 14.32
CA SER A 51 -36.12 2.26 14.22
C SER A 51 -36.40 1.38 15.45
N GLY A 52 -35.43 1.24 16.35
CA GLY A 52 -35.51 0.31 17.49
C GLY A 52 -35.24 -1.16 17.13
N GLN A 53 -34.90 -1.47 15.87
CA GLN A 53 -34.47 -2.81 15.46
C GLN A 53 -33.14 -3.23 16.13
N ILE A 54 -32.24 -2.27 16.32
CA ILE A 54 -31.04 -2.41 17.16
C ILE A 54 -31.40 -1.84 18.54
N THR A 55 -31.52 -2.74 19.51
CA THR A 55 -31.90 -2.40 20.89
C THR A 55 -30.70 -1.92 21.70
N ALA A 56 -30.94 -1.43 22.91
CA ALA A 56 -29.84 -1.07 23.83
C ALA A 56 -28.88 -2.24 24.08
N ASP A 57 -29.42 -3.46 24.23
CA ASP A 57 -28.63 -4.65 24.54
C ASP A 57 -27.71 -5.11 23.39
N THR A 58 -28.06 -4.78 22.15
CA THR A 58 -27.30 -5.20 20.95
C THR A 58 -26.52 -4.06 20.30
N ARG A 59 -26.74 -2.82 20.73
CA ARG A 59 -26.12 -1.62 20.14
C ARG A 59 -24.59 -1.70 20.15
N ASP A 60 -24.00 -1.99 21.29
CA ASP A 60 -22.55 -1.97 21.45
C ASP A 60 -21.90 -3.01 20.53
N TYR A 61 -22.50 -4.20 20.39
CA TYR A 61 -22.04 -5.20 19.42
C TYR A 61 -21.96 -4.68 17.97
N PHE A 62 -22.95 -3.90 17.52
CA PHE A 62 -22.92 -3.33 16.17
C PHE A 62 -21.93 -2.16 16.04
N LEU A 63 -21.72 -1.39 17.10
CA LEU A 63 -20.75 -0.29 17.12
C LEU A 63 -19.32 -0.83 17.15
N ASP A 64 -19.04 -1.86 17.96
CA ASP A 64 -17.78 -2.58 17.99
C ASP A 64 -17.46 -3.17 16.60
N GLY A 65 -18.48 -3.71 15.93
CA GLY A 65 -18.32 -4.18 14.55
C GLY A 65 -17.89 -3.09 13.56
N LEU A 66 -18.39 -1.85 13.71
CA LEU A 66 -17.94 -0.71 12.90
C LEU A 66 -16.50 -0.30 13.23
N GLU A 67 -16.14 -0.33 14.52
CA GLU A 67 -14.77 -0.07 14.98
C GLU A 67 -13.80 -1.10 14.38
N ASP A 68 -14.14 -2.39 14.44
CA ASP A 68 -13.35 -3.46 13.85
C ASP A 68 -13.18 -3.30 12.34
N MET A 69 -14.23 -2.90 11.62
CA MET A 69 -14.12 -2.62 10.19
C MET A 69 -13.14 -1.49 9.89
N ALA A 70 -13.20 -0.40 10.68
CA ALA A 70 -12.28 0.73 10.53
C ALA A 70 -10.84 0.34 10.86
N LEU A 71 -10.62 -0.43 11.93
CA LEU A 71 -9.31 -0.93 12.33
C LEU A 71 -8.72 -1.86 11.26
N ASN A 72 -9.52 -2.78 10.73
CA ASN A 72 -9.08 -3.71 9.70
C ASN A 72 -8.76 -2.99 8.39
N PHE A 73 -9.50 -1.94 8.04
CA PHE A 73 -9.15 -1.05 6.93
C PHE A 73 -7.76 -0.44 7.13
N ALA A 74 -7.49 0.16 8.30
CA ALA A 74 -6.20 0.78 8.60
C ALA A 74 -5.03 -0.23 8.58
N LYS A 75 -5.22 -1.42 9.18
CA LYS A 75 -4.22 -2.51 9.15
C LYS A 75 -3.91 -2.97 7.73
N THR A 76 -4.95 -3.14 6.90
CA THR A 76 -4.78 -3.56 5.51
C THR A 76 -4.06 -2.49 4.70
N LEU A 77 -4.44 -1.22 4.87
CA LEU A 77 -3.77 -0.10 4.20
C LEU A 77 -2.28 -0.05 4.56
N ARG A 78 -1.94 -0.22 5.84
CA ARG A 78 -0.54 -0.31 6.29
C ARG A 78 0.20 -1.45 5.59
N GLY A 79 -0.38 -2.65 5.53
CA GLY A 79 0.24 -3.80 4.87
C GLY A 79 0.52 -3.54 3.39
N LEU A 80 -0.45 -2.95 2.68
CA LEU A 80 -0.28 -2.60 1.27
C LEU A 80 0.81 -1.54 1.06
N LEU A 81 0.92 -0.55 1.95
CA LEU A 81 1.98 0.46 1.89
C LEU A 81 3.37 -0.11 2.15
N MET A 82 3.50 -1.07 3.07
CA MET A 82 4.77 -1.77 3.32
C MET A 82 5.26 -2.47 2.05
N VAL A 83 4.36 -3.19 1.36
CA VAL A 83 4.66 -3.82 0.07
C VAL A 83 5.09 -2.81 -0.99
N THR A 84 4.47 -1.63 -1.04
CA THR A 84 4.90 -0.56 -1.97
C THR A 84 6.32 -0.10 -1.66
N VAL A 85 6.66 0.09 -0.37
CA VAL A 85 8.03 0.47 0.04
C VAL A 85 9.05 -0.58 -0.37
N GLU A 86 8.74 -1.87 -0.19
CA GLU A 86 9.63 -2.97 -0.58
C GLU A 86 9.87 -3.02 -2.09
N LYS A 87 8.82 -2.84 -2.89
CA LYS A 87 8.94 -2.77 -4.35
C LYS A 87 9.77 -1.57 -4.80
N VAL A 88 9.59 -0.40 -4.17
CA VAL A 88 10.38 0.80 -4.48
C VAL A 88 11.86 0.53 -4.18
N TRP A 89 12.17 -0.05 -3.02
CA TRP A 89 13.54 -0.44 -2.67
C TRP A 89 14.14 -1.36 -3.73
N ASN A 90 13.43 -2.44 -4.08
CA ASN A 90 13.89 -3.42 -5.06
C ASN A 90 14.12 -2.80 -6.44
N ALA A 91 13.24 -1.89 -6.88
CA ALA A 91 13.38 -1.17 -8.14
C ALA A 91 14.63 -0.27 -8.14
N VAL A 92 14.82 0.54 -7.08
CA VAL A 92 15.97 1.44 -6.96
C VAL A 92 17.29 0.66 -6.91
N VAL A 93 17.37 -0.37 -6.07
CA VAL A 93 18.54 -1.24 -5.97
C VAL A 93 18.83 -1.91 -7.31
N GLY A 94 17.80 -2.37 -8.02
CA GLY A 94 17.95 -2.98 -9.34
C GLY A 94 18.60 -2.05 -10.36
N VAL A 95 18.16 -0.79 -10.43
CA VAL A 95 18.78 0.23 -11.31
C VAL A 95 20.24 0.44 -10.95
N ILE A 96 20.55 0.64 -9.66
CA ILE A 96 21.92 0.89 -9.18
C ILE A 96 22.84 -0.30 -9.50
N TRP A 97 22.41 -1.53 -9.16
CA TRP A 97 23.22 -2.74 -9.38
C TRP A 97 23.45 -3.00 -10.87
N ASN A 98 22.44 -2.77 -11.70
CA ASN A 98 22.57 -2.92 -13.14
C ASN A 98 23.58 -1.90 -13.70
N ALA A 99 23.50 -0.63 -13.30
CA ALA A 99 24.45 0.40 -13.73
C ALA A 99 25.90 0.05 -13.37
N ILE A 100 26.14 -0.42 -12.14
CA ILE A 100 27.48 -0.85 -11.70
C ILE A 100 27.94 -2.09 -12.48
N SER A 101 27.06 -3.07 -12.68
CA SER A 101 27.38 -4.31 -13.42
C SER A 101 27.78 -3.99 -14.86
N VAL A 102 27.05 -3.11 -15.55
CA VAL A 102 27.38 -2.65 -16.91
C VAL A 102 28.69 -1.85 -16.94
N ALA A 103 28.92 -0.99 -15.95
CA ALA A 103 30.12 -0.17 -15.91
C ALA A 103 31.40 -0.99 -15.70
N THR A 104 31.32 -1.99 -14.82
CA THR A 104 32.45 -2.83 -14.37
C THR A 104 32.62 -4.13 -15.16
N GLY A 105 31.58 -4.59 -15.85
CA GLY A 105 31.52 -5.91 -16.49
C GLY A 105 31.39 -7.08 -15.50
N LEU A 106 31.12 -6.80 -14.22
CA LEU A 106 30.96 -7.82 -13.18
C LEU A 106 29.49 -8.20 -13.02
N ALA A 107 29.21 -9.49 -12.82
CA ALA A 107 27.90 -9.96 -12.40
C ALA A 107 27.79 -9.83 -10.88
N LEU A 108 27.01 -8.85 -10.40
CA LEU A 108 26.81 -8.60 -8.97
C LEU A 108 25.54 -9.31 -8.47
N PRO A 109 25.58 -10.00 -7.32
CA PRO A 109 24.37 -10.51 -6.69
C PRO A 109 23.52 -9.33 -6.21
N GLN A 110 22.31 -9.22 -6.75
CA GLN A 110 21.38 -8.14 -6.40
C GLN A 110 20.64 -8.50 -5.10
N PRO A 111 20.65 -7.62 -4.07
CA PRO A 111 19.85 -7.84 -2.88
C PRO A 111 18.36 -7.66 -3.19
N VAL A 112 17.53 -8.47 -2.56
CA VAL A 112 16.07 -8.42 -2.67
C VAL A 112 15.50 -8.27 -1.26
N LEU A 113 14.62 -7.29 -1.08
CA LEU A 113 13.79 -7.19 0.10
C LEU A 113 12.52 -8.03 -0.13
N GLU A 114 12.36 -9.07 0.69
CA GLU A 114 11.23 -10.01 0.64
C GLU A 114 9.92 -9.30 1.00
N GLN A 115 8.80 -9.75 0.43
CA GLN A 115 7.50 -9.14 0.68
C GLN A 115 6.93 -9.55 2.05
N GLY A 116 6.81 -8.60 2.98
CA GLY A 116 6.23 -8.81 4.31
C GLY A 116 7.24 -9.02 5.45
N ALA A 117 8.44 -8.45 5.34
CA ALA A 117 9.45 -8.44 6.40
C ALA A 117 9.24 -7.33 7.45
#